data_AF-A0A2W2AMU7-F1
#
_entry.id   AF-A0A2W2AMU7-F1
#
_cell.length_a   1.000
_cell.length_b   1.000
_cell.length_c   1.000
_cell.angle_alpha   90.00
_cell.angle_beta   90.00
_cell.angle_gamma   90.00
#
_symmetry.space_group_name_H-M   'P 1'
#
loop_
_entity.id
_entity.type
_entity.pdbx_description
1 polymer ?
#
loop_
_entity_poly.entity_id
_entity_poly.type
_entity_poly.pdbx_seq_one_letter_code
_entity_poly.pdbx_strand_id
1 'polypeptide(L)'
;MAVTLFLSKLANTGAALVDVFTIVRCDSALGSDTINAQVDRISYAKTSSGAGQDRIEALVQSAGNVVVSAVPNGTTIPDGSGGMIPVNLVGGATYPPDAAGLIQVVYCFDNAMFGFDAAGGQISLPRSDILFHELSHAFHRANGTFNAADPEFQAISDENTYRAQVGLPLRDPTNHNGGQGPGDGRQVPTCTGMGPAGPTGPTGPSPCCSC
;
A
#
# COMPACT_ATOMS: atom_id res chain seq x y z
N MET A 1 19.26 -7.06 -11.16
CA MET A 1 17.99 -6.79 -11.90
C MET A 1 17.19 -5.88 -11.00
N ALA A 2 16.82 -4.67 -11.43
CA ALA A 2 16.14 -3.71 -10.56
C ALA A 2 15.06 -2.97 -11.34
N VAL A 3 13.88 -3.56 -11.36
CA VAL A 3 12.57 -2.96 -11.62
C VAL A 3 11.53 -3.97 -11.11
N THR A 4 10.72 -3.60 -10.13
CA THR A 4 9.83 -4.60 -9.50
C THR A 4 8.52 -4.10 -8.93
N LEU A 5 8.19 -2.81 -9.05
CA LEU A 5 6.85 -2.32 -8.68
C LEU A 5 6.20 -1.61 -9.86
N PHE A 6 4.99 -2.07 -10.21
CA PHE A 6 4.20 -1.59 -11.32
C PHE A 6 2.80 -1.23 -10.87
N LEU A 7 2.20 -0.24 -11.54
CA LEU A 7 0.78 0.09 -11.45
C LEU A 7 0.07 -0.38 -12.71
N SER A 8 -1.04 -1.10 -12.53
CA SER A 8 -1.88 -1.56 -13.64
C SER A 8 -2.66 -0.40 -14.26
N LYS A 9 -2.61 -0.30 -15.60
CA LYS A 9 -3.44 0.58 -16.44
C LYS A 9 -4.78 -0.02 -16.82
N LEU A 10 -4.97 -1.29 -16.50
CA LEU A 10 -6.26 -1.96 -16.64
C LEU A 10 -7.18 -1.70 -15.43
N ALA A 11 -6.66 -0.98 -14.43
CA ALA A 11 -7.35 -0.56 -13.22
C ALA A 11 -7.17 0.97 -13.04
N ASN A 12 -7.56 1.53 -11.89
CA ASN A 12 -7.42 2.96 -11.62
C ASN A 12 -5.97 3.33 -11.25
N THR A 13 -5.11 3.52 -12.24
CA THR A 13 -3.68 3.85 -12.03
C THR A 13 -3.49 5.16 -11.26
N GLY A 14 -4.38 6.14 -11.46
CA GLY A 14 -4.32 7.41 -10.73
C GLY A 14 -4.56 7.23 -9.23
N ALA A 15 -5.54 6.39 -8.86
CA ALA A 15 -5.81 6.03 -7.47
C ALA A 15 -4.61 5.30 -6.84
N ALA A 16 -4.05 4.32 -7.55
CA ALA A 16 -2.86 3.59 -7.10
C ALA A 16 -1.66 4.52 -6.89
N LEU A 17 -1.41 5.44 -7.82
CA LEU A 17 -0.30 6.39 -7.70
C LEU A 17 -0.48 7.33 -6.50
N VAL A 18 -1.69 7.84 -6.27
CA VAL A 18 -1.99 8.68 -5.09
C VAL A 18 -1.78 7.92 -3.79
N ASP A 19 -2.17 6.65 -3.72
CA ASP A 19 -2.01 5.85 -2.51
C ASP A 19 -0.54 5.50 -2.27
N VAL A 20 0.23 5.13 -3.30
CA VAL A 20 1.70 4.95 -3.19
C VAL A 20 2.39 6.26 -2.78
N PHE A 21 1.99 7.40 -3.36
CA PHE A 21 2.50 8.72 -2.98
C PHE A 21 2.18 9.04 -1.51
N THR A 22 1.01 8.64 -1.03
CA THR A 22 0.60 8.78 0.37
C THR A 22 1.42 7.87 1.29
N ILE A 23 1.72 6.63 0.87
CA ILE A 23 2.58 5.70 1.60
C ILE A 23 3.97 6.29 1.82
N VAL A 24 4.60 6.84 0.77
CA VAL A 24 5.93 7.47 0.87
C VAL A 24 5.89 8.87 1.52
N ARG A 25 4.77 9.26 2.14
CA ARG A 25 4.58 10.56 2.80
C ARG A 25 4.86 11.75 1.89
N CYS A 26 4.41 11.62 0.64
CA CYS A 26 4.54 12.63 -0.40
C CYS A 26 6.00 13.00 -0.72
N ASP A 27 6.92 12.07 -0.53
CA ASP A 27 8.30 12.22 -0.96
C ASP A 27 8.35 12.46 -2.48
N SER A 28 8.85 13.64 -2.86
CA SER A 28 8.94 14.09 -4.24
C SER A 28 9.87 13.25 -5.13
N ALA A 29 10.67 12.36 -4.52
CA ALA A 29 11.50 11.41 -5.27
C ALA A 29 10.72 10.23 -5.85
N LEU A 30 9.41 10.09 -5.56
CA LEU A 30 8.55 9.11 -6.23
C LEU A 30 8.31 9.52 -7.69
N GLY A 31 8.64 8.63 -8.61
CA GLY A 31 8.38 8.77 -10.04
C GLY A 31 7.57 7.61 -10.59
N SER A 32 7.02 7.81 -11.78
CA SER A 32 6.37 6.76 -12.57
C SER A 32 6.66 6.93 -14.06
N ASP A 33 7.11 5.86 -14.71
CA ASP A 33 7.35 5.81 -16.15
C ASP A 33 6.36 4.87 -16.84
N THR A 34 5.78 5.29 -17.97
CA THR A 34 5.06 4.37 -18.84
C THR A 34 5.99 3.36 -19.47
N ILE A 35 5.74 2.08 -19.20
CA ILE A 35 6.47 0.97 -19.84
C ILE A 35 5.74 0.50 -21.09
N ASN A 36 4.43 0.31 -20.99
CA ASN A 36 3.58 -0.08 -22.10
C ASN A 36 2.11 0.34 -21.86
N ALA A 37 1.20 -0.19 -22.68
CA ALA A 37 -0.23 0.09 -22.58
C ALA A 37 -0.90 -0.50 -21.33
N GLN A 38 -0.26 -1.43 -20.63
CA GLN A 38 -0.83 -2.18 -19.51
C GLN A 38 -0.28 -1.76 -18.15
N VAL A 39 0.93 -1.22 -18.08
CA VAL A 39 1.55 -0.86 -16.80
C VAL A 39 2.38 0.43 -16.86
N ASP A 40 2.38 1.14 -15.74
CA ASP A 40 3.40 2.13 -15.38
C ASP A 40 4.36 1.51 -14.35
N ARG A 41 5.65 1.83 -14.43
CA ARG A 41 6.67 1.41 -13.47
C ARG A 41 6.90 2.51 -12.45
N ILE A 42 6.93 2.15 -11.17
CA ILE A 42 7.33 3.05 -10.10
C ILE A 42 8.85 3.10 -9.99
N SER A 43 9.40 4.31 -9.86
CA SER A 43 10.78 4.57 -9.46
C SER A 43 10.77 5.33 -8.15
N TYR A 44 11.69 4.97 -7.25
CA TYR A 44 11.79 5.64 -5.97
C TYR A 44 13.20 5.51 -5.40
N ALA A 45 13.78 6.65 -5.01
CA ALA A 45 14.99 6.74 -4.22
C ALA A 45 14.67 7.64 -3.03
N LYS A 46 14.50 7.06 -1.84
CA LYS A 46 13.92 7.80 -0.72
C LYS A 46 14.79 8.99 -0.31
N THR A 47 14.16 10.10 0.05
CA THR A 47 14.83 11.27 0.64
C THR A 47 14.70 11.31 2.16
N SER A 48 13.81 10.48 2.72
CA SER A 48 13.60 10.30 4.15
C SER A 48 13.34 8.83 4.49
N SER A 49 13.69 8.41 5.70
CA SER A 49 13.41 7.07 6.22
C SER A 49 12.06 7.01 6.94
N GLY A 50 11.43 5.84 6.95
CA GLY A 50 10.13 5.58 7.56
C GLY A 50 9.51 4.32 6.98
N ALA A 51 8.62 3.65 7.72
CA ALA A 51 8.03 2.37 7.32
C ALA A 51 7.47 2.39 5.88
N GLY A 52 6.73 3.45 5.53
CA GLY A 52 6.21 3.67 4.18
C GLY A 52 7.30 3.78 3.11
N GLN A 53 8.24 4.72 3.30
CA GLN A 53 9.34 4.97 2.37
C GLN A 53 10.24 3.75 2.21
N ASP A 54 10.60 3.11 3.32
CA ASP A 54 11.47 1.93 3.35
C ASP A 54 10.83 0.75 2.60
N ARG A 55 9.52 0.54 2.78
CA ARG A 55 8.79 -0.53 2.07
C ARG A 55 8.75 -0.27 0.56
N ILE A 56 8.40 0.94 0.13
CA ILE A 56 8.34 1.26 -1.31
C ILE A 56 9.74 1.21 -1.93
N GLU A 57 10.77 1.74 -1.27
CA GLU A 57 12.15 1.67 -1.75
C GLU A 57 12.60 0.21 -1.89
N ALA A 58 12.34 -0.62 -0.88
CA ALA A 58 12.73 -2.02 -0.93
C ALA A 58 11.96 -2.78 -2.02
N LEU A 59 10.69 -2.46 -2.26
CA LEU A 59 9.89 -3.07 -3.32
C LEU A 59 10.36 -2.69 -4.71
N VAL A 60 10.73 -1.42 -4.97
CA VAL A 60 11.25 -1.01 -6.30
C VAL A 60 12.66 -1.59 -6.57
N GLN A 61 13.38 -1.98 -5.52
CA GLN A 61 14.69 -2.62 -5.58
C GLN A 61 14.63 -4.15 -5.45
N SER A 62 13.46 -4.73 -5.19
CA SER A 62 13.29 -6.17 -4.96
C SER A 62 13.54 -6.98 -6.24
N ALA A 63 13.61 -8.31 -6.12
CA ALA A 63 13.80 -9.21 -7.27
C ALA A 63 12.49 -9.72 -7.89
N GLY A 64 11.34 -9.58 -7.21
CA GLY A 64 10.03 -10.04 -7.69
C GLY A 64 9.18 -8.94 -8.31
N ASN A 65 8.61 -9.17 -9.49
CA ASN A 65 7.72 -8.18 -10.14
C ASN A 65 6.37 -8.13 -9.42
N VAL A 66 6.00 -6.97 -8.90
CA VAL A 66 4.73 -6.70 -8.22
C VAL A 66 3.88 -5.76 -9.07
N VAL A 67 2.63 -6.13 -9.36
CA VAL A 67 1.66 -5.29 -10.08
C VAL A 67 0.51 -4.94 -9.16
N VAL A 68 0.29 -3.66 -8.95
CA VAL A 68 -0.79 -3.10 -8.11
C VAL A 68 -1.97 -2.70 -8.97
N SER A 69 -3.17 -3.17 -8.61
CA SER A 69 -4.43 -2.83 -9.26
C SER A 69 -5.41 -2.21 -8.25
N ALA A 70 -5.65 -0.91 -8.37
CA ALA A 70 -6.70 -0.21 -7.64
C ALA A 70 -8.04 -0.40 -8.34
N VAL A 71 -8.94 -1.19 -7.77
CA VAL A 71 -10.21 -1.60 -8.40
C VAL A 71 -11.41 -1.00 -7.67
N PRO A 72 -12.52 -0.73 -8.38
CA PRO A 72 -13.72 -0.17 -7.75
C PRO A 72 -14.43 -1.21 -6.88
N ASN A 73 -15.24 -0.72 -5.96
CA ASN A 73 -16.18 -1.46 -5.13
C ASN A 73 -17.03 -2.40 -6.00
N GLY A 74 -17.27 -3.62 -5.50
CA GLY A 74 -18.00 -4.66 -6.20
C GLY A 74 -17.17 -5.43 -7.22
N THR A 75 -15.92 -5.03 -7.52
CA THR A 75 -15.02 -5.84 -8.36
C THR A 75 -14.81 -7.20 -7.70
N THR A 76 -15.14 -8.27 -8.43
CA THR A 76 -14.95 -9.65 -7.94
C THR A 76 -13.53 -10.12 -8.18
N ILE A 77 -12.92 -10.68 -7.14
CA ILE A 77 -11.58 -11.23 -7.15
C ILE A 77 -11.59 -12.69 -6.67
N PRO A 78 -10.62 -13.54 -7.05
CA PRO A 78 -10.54 -14.91 -6.54
C PRO A 78 -10.43 -14.96 -5.01
N ASP A 79 -11.19 -15.83 -4.38
CA ASP A 79 -11.24 -16.01 -2.91
C ASP A 79 -10.18 -17.00 -2.37
N GLY A 80 -9.31 -17.52 -3.24
CA GLY A 80 -8.31 -18.54 -2.89
C GLY A 80 -8.85 -19.96 -2.66
N SER A 81 -10.17 -20.13 -2.62
CA SER A 81 -10.89 -21.41 -2.46
C SER A 81 -11.59 -21.87 -3.76
N GLY A 82 -11.30 -21.22 -4.88
CA GLY A 82 -11.89 -21.51 -6.19
C GLY A 82 -13.21 -20.77 -6.46
N GLY A 83 -13.64 -19.91 -5.55
CA GLY A 83 -14.75 -18.98 -5.73
C GLY A 83 -14.28 -17.56 -6.05
N MET A 84 -15.26 -16.64 -6.03
CA MET A 84 -15.05 -15.22 -6.27
C MET A 84 -15.69 -14.43 -5.13
N ILE A 85 -15.02 -13.40 -4.66
CA ILE A 85 -15.48 -12.51 -3.61
C ILE A 85 -15.39 -11.05 -4.06
N PRO A 86 -16.37 -10.17 -3.76
CA PRO A 86 -16.21 -8.74 -3.98
C PRO A 86 -15.08 -8.16 -3.12
N VAL A 87 -14.17 -7.41 -3.74
CA VAL A 87 -13.00 -6.82 -3.08
C VAL A 87 -13.36 -5.93 -1.90
N ASN A 88 -14.52 -5.28 -1.92
CA ASN A 88 -15.00 -4.43 -0.82
C ASN A 88 -15.35 -5.21 0.46
N LEU A 89 -15.48 -6.54 0.40
CA LEU A 89 -15.70 -7.35 1.61
C LEU A 89 -14.39 -7.68 2.34
N VAL A 90 -13.25 -7.61 1.65
CA VAL A 90 -11.93 -7.99 2.18
C VAL A 90 -10.91 -6.84 2.16
N GLY A 91 -11.18 -5.77 1.42
CA GLY A 91 -10.31 -4.60 1.29
C GLY A 91 -9.27 -4.74 0.20
N GLY A 92 -8.57 -5.87 0.17
CA GLY A 92 -7.56 -6.20 -0.83
C GLY A 92 -7.19 -7.68 -0.85
N ALA A 93 -6.28 -8.04 -1.75
CA ALA A 93 -5.66 -9.34 -1.78
C ALA A 93 -4.30 -9.30 -2.49
N THR A 94 -3.40 -10.17 -2.04
CA THR A 94 -2.10 -10.41 -2.65
C THR A 94 -1.94 -11.87 -3.03
N TYR A 95 -1.77 -12.12 -4.32
CA TYR A 95 -1.68 -13.46 -4.87
C TYR A 95 -0.25 -14.01 -4.81
N PRO A 96 -0.08 -15.34 -4.67
CA PRO A 96 1.20 -15.98 -4.89
C PRO A 96 1.79 -15.64 -6.27
N PRO A 97 3.13 -15.65 -6.41
CA PRO A 97 3.76 -15.41 -7.70
C PRO A 97 3.29 -16.44 -8.74
N ASP A 98 3.04 -15.99 -9.96
CA ASP A 98 2.74 -16.87 -11.09
C ASP A 98 3.99 -17.61 -11.62
N ALA A 99 3.83 -18.37 -12.70
CA ALA A 99 4.95 -19.12 -13.32
C ALA A 99 6.09 -18.23 -13.84
N ALA A 100 5.83 -16.93 -14.06
CA ALA A 100 6.82 -15.94 -14.44
C ALA A 100 7.37 -15.15 -13.23
N GLY A 101 6.94 -15.47 -12.02
CA GLY A 101 7.33 -14.79 -10.79
C GLY A 101 6.58 -13.47 -10.55
N LEU A 102 5.49 -13.20 -11.27
CA LEU A 102 4.68 -11.99 -11.11
C LEU A 102 3.75 -12.13 -9.90
N ILE A 103 3.87 -11.19 -8.96
CA ILE A 103 2.99 -11.05 -7.79
C ILE A 103 1.94 -10.00 -8.12
N GLN A 104 0.67 -10.37 -7.95
CA GLN A 104 -0.45 -9.46 -8.20
C GLN A 104 -1.02 -8.97 -6.87
N VAL A 105 -1.18 -7.66 -6.76
CA VAL A 105 -1.81 -6.96 -5.64
C VAL A 105 -3.07 -6.27 -6.16
N VAL A 106 -4.19 -6.49 -5.49
CA VAL A 106 -5.47 -5.84 -5.80
C VAL A 106 -6.04 -5.22 -4.52
N TYR A 107 -6.60 -4.03 -4.61
CA TYR A 107 -7.26 -3.39 -3.46
C TYR A 107 -8.41 -2.48 -3.90
N CYS A 108 -9.38 -2.31 -3.01
CA CYS A 108 -10.55 -1.47 -3.21
C CYS A 108 -10.20 0.01 -2.97
N PHE A 109 -10.36 0.88 -3.97
CA PHE A 109 -9.97 2.29 -3.85
C PHE A 109 -11.11 3.24 -3.46
N ASP A 110 -12.37 2.80 -3.46
CA ASP A 110 -13.54 3.66 -3.33
C ASP A 110 -14.58 3.11 -2.33
N ASN A 111 -14.10 2.47 -1.25
CA ASN A 111 -14.95 2.01 -0.16
C ASN A 111 -14.32 2.27 1.22
N ALA A 112 -15.16 2.54 2.22
CA ALA A 112 -14.72 2.61 3.61
C ALA A 112 -14.56 1.20 4.19
N MET A 113 -13.40 0.95 4.79
CA MET A 113 -13.04 -0.32 5.39
C MET A 113 -12.68 -0.12 6.87
N PHE A 114 -12.92 -1.14 7.66
CA PHE A 114 -12.53 -1.18 9.06
C PHE A 114 -11.82 -2.49 9.42
N GLY A 115 -10.99 -2.39 10.47
CA GLY A 115 -10.43 -3.52 11.21
C GLY A 115 -10.68 -3.31 12.70
N PHE A 116 -9.96 -4.06 13.54
CA PHE A 116 -10.09 -3.97 14.99
C PHE A 116 -8.74 -3.70 15.65
N ASP A 117 -8.74 -2.87 16.69
CA ASP A 117 -7.61 -2.75 17.62
C ASP A 117 -7.61 -3.90 18.65
N ALA A 118 -6.57 -3.95 19.49
CA ALA A 118 -6.41 -5.00 20.50
C ALA A 118 -7.46 -4.95 21.63
N ALA A 119 -8.21 -3.85 21.75
CA ALA A 119 -9.33 -3.72 22.68
C ALA A 119 -10.67 -4.15 22.03
N GLY A 120 -10.66 -4.55 20.76
CA GLY A 120 -11.86 -4.87 19.97
C GLY A 120 -12.58 -3.63 19.44
N GLY A 121 -11.97 -2.45 19.53
CA GLY A 121 -12.48 -1.21 18.95
C GLY A 121 -12.35 -1.21 17.44
N GLN A 122 -13.42 -0.80 16.75
CA GLN A 122 -13.42 -0.69 15.29
C GLN A 122 -12.62 0.53 14.83
N ILE A 123 -11.59 0.31 14.02
CA ILE A 123 -10.66 1.35 13.54
C ILE A 123 -10.74 1.49 12.03
N SER A 124 -10.55 2.70 11.52
CA SER A 124 -10.52 2.94 10.07
C SER A 124 -9.27 2.30 9.43
N LEU A 125 -9.48 1.72 8.24
CA LEU A 125 -8.44 1.29 7.31
C LEU A 125 -8.46 2.22 6.08
N PRO A 126 -7.71 3.33 6.10
CA PRO A 126 -7.58 4.19 4.92
C PRO A 126 -6.98 3.44 3.74
N ARG A 127 -7.27 3.86 2.50
CA ARG A 127 -6.83 3.16 1.29
C ARG A 127 -5.32 2.88 1.22
N SER A 128 -4.50 3.86 1.58
CA SER A 128 -3.04 3.71 1.58
C SER A 128 -2.56 2.71 2.63
N ASP A 129 -3.31 2.53 3.72
CA ASP A 129 -3.04 1.53 4.75
C ASP A 129 -3.38 0.12 4.25
N ILE A 130 -4.54 -0.04 3.59
CA ILE A 130 -4.91 -1.29 2.90
C ILE A 130 -3.86 -1.64 1.85
N LEU A 131 -3.47 -0.68 1.01
CA LEU A 131 -2.43 -0.92 0.01
C LEU A 131 -1.09 -1.28 0.67
N PHE A 132 -0.69 -0.59 1.74
CA PHE A 132 0.53 -0.93 2.47
C PHE A 132 0.50 -2.36 3.01
N HIS A 133 -0.63 -2.78 3.58
CA HIS A 133 -0.85 -4.16 4.03
C HIS A 133 -0.60 -5.17 2.89
N GLU A 134 -1.23 -4.96 1.73
CA GLU A 134 -1.05 -5.87 0.58
C GLU A 134 0.39 -5.85 0.04
N LEU A 135 1.02 -4.68 0.03
CA LEU A 135 2.43 -4.55 -0.33
C LEU A 135 3.35 -5.26 0.68
N SER A 136 2.93 -5.42 1.93
CA SER A 136 3.66 -6.21 2.93
C SER A 136 3.66 -7.70 2.57
N HIS A 137 2.50 -8.26 2.21
CA HIS A 137 2.43 -9.62 1.65
C HIS A 137 3.33 -9.76 0.42
N ALA A 138 3.26 -8.81 -0.52
CA ALA A 138 4.03 -8.87 -1.76
C ALA A 138 5.55 -8.82 -1.49
N PHE A 139 6.00 -7.96 -0.60
CA PHE A 139 7.40 -7.87 -0.18
C PHE A 139 7.92 -9.18 0.39
N HIS A 140 7.17 -9.79 1.31
CA HIS A 140 7.59 -11.04 1.94
C HIS A 140 7.63 -12.21 0.95
N ARG A 141 6.69 -12.25 0.00
CA ARG A 141 6.72 -13.20 -1.12
C ARG A 141 7.93 -12.99 -2.02
N ALA A 142 8.20 -11.74 -2.42
CA ALA A 142 9.33 -11.38 -3.29
C ALA A 142 10.70 -11.69 -2.66
N ASN A 143 10.80 -11.59 -1.34
CA ASN A 143 12.06 -11.73 -0.60
C ASN A 143 12.23 -13.09 0.09
N GLY A 144 11.31 -14.03 -0.12
CA GLY A 144 11.39 -15.38 0.47
C GLY A 144 11.25 -15.42 1.99
N THR A 145 10.62 -14.40 2.59
CA THR A 145 10.37 -14.28 4.04
C THR A 145 8.90 -14.43 4.41
N PHE A 146 8.07 -14.88 3.46
CA PHE A 146 6.64 -15.11 3.63
C PHE A 146 6.35 -16.19 4.69
N ASN A 147 5.65 -15.80 5.75
CA ASN A 147 5.21 -16.72 6.79
C ASN A 147 3.89 -17.38 6.38
N ALA A 148 3.96 -18.55 5.74
CA ALA A 148 2.76 -19.27 5.31
C ALA A 148 1.88 -19.78 6.47
N ALA A 149 2.42 -19.90 7.69
CA ALA A 149 1.65 -20.36 8.85
C ALA A 149 0.76 -19.24 9.43
N ASP A 150 1.19 -17.98 9.31
CA ASP A 150 0.43 -16.83 9.78
C ASP A 150 0.78 -15.56 8.96
N PRO A 151 0.33 -15.51 7.69
CA PRO A 151 0.71 -14.43 6.78
C PRO A 151 0.06 -13.09 7.16
N GLU A 152 -1.17 -13.14 7.67
CA GLU A 152 -1.91 -11.95 8.10
C GLU A 152 -1.29 -11.32 9.33
N PHE A 153 -0.86 -12.10 10.33
CA PHE A 153 -0.12 -11.55 11.47
C PHE A 153 1.15 -10.83 11.02
N GLN A 154 1.90 -11.41 10.07
CA GLN A 154 3.10 -10.78 9.51
C GLN A 154 2.76 -9.46 8.81
N ALA A 155 1.76 -9.45 7.93
CA ALA A 155 1.36 -8.25 7.19
C ALA A 155 0.78 -7.16 8.10
N ILE A 156 -0.04 -7.51 9.10
CA ILE A 156 -0.58 -6.55 10.08
C ILE A 156 0.53 -6.00 10.99
N SER A 157 1.54 -6.82 11.32
CA SER A 157 2.69 -6.34 12.08
C SER A 157 3.46 -5.27 11.29
N ASP A 158 3.66 -5.48 10.00
CA ASP A 158 4.23 -4.48 9.10
C ASP A 158 3.32 -3.25 8.98
N GLU A 159 2.01 -3.44 8.72
CA GLU A 159 0.98 -2.41 8.66
C GLU A 159 1.06 -1.50 9.90
N ASN A 160 1.18 -2.09 11.09
CA ASN A 160 1.28 -1.34 12.33
C ASN A 160 2.52 -0.44 12.42
N THR A 161 3.62 -0.77 11.75
CA THR A 161 4.78 0.14 11.65
C THR A 161 4.45 1.39 10.84
N TYR A 162 3.67 1.24 9.75
CA TYR A 162 3.16 2.35 8.97
C TYR A 162 2.07 3.13 9.72
N ARG A 163 1.11 2.45 10.34
CA ARG A 163 0.06 3.08 11.16
C ARG A 163 0.66 3.92 12.28
N ALA A 164 1.68 3.41 12.97
CA ALA A 164 2.43 4.17 13.96
C ALA A 164 3.11 5.42 13.36
N GLN A 165 3.76 5.28 12.20
CA GLN A 165 4.40 6.40 11.50
C GLN A 165 3.40 7.52 11.16
N VAL A 166 2.15 7.18 10.81
CA VAL A 166 1.13 8.15 10.40
C VAL A 166 0.14 8.53 11.51
N GLY A 167 0.33 8.05 12.73
CA GLY A 167 -0.51 8.39 13.89
C GLY A 167 -1.89 7.72 13.91
N LEU A 168 -2.06 6.58 13.25
CA LEU A 168 -3.27 5.78 13.29
C LEU A 168 -3.25 4.80 14.49
N PRO A 169 -4.43 4.41 15.05
CA PRO A 169 -4.51 3.35 16.04
C PRO A 169 -3.98 2.04 15.48
N LEU A 170 -3.28 1.23 16.26
CA LEU A 170 -2.75 -0.05 15.78
C LEU A 170 -3.88 -1.08 15.60
N ARG A 171 -3.81 -1.87 14.54
CA ARG A 171 -4.67 -3.04 14.32
C ARG A 171 -4.16 -4.21 15.16
N ASP A 172 -5.05 -5.02 15.70
CA ASP A 172 -4.70 -6.24 16.41
C ASP A 172 -4.17 -7.30 15.41
N PRO A 173 -2.88 -7.70 15.50
CA PRO A 173 -2.31 -8.71 14.61
C PRO A 173 -2.94 -10.10 14.75
N THR A 174 -3.66 -10.35 15.85
CA THR A 174 -4.34 -11.63 16.13
C THR A 174 -5.82 -11.63 15.75
N ASN A 175 -6.36 -10.48 15.33
CA ASN A 175 -7.74 -10.33 14.88
C ASN A 175 -7.79 -9.89 13.42
N HIS A 176 -7.87 -10.87 12.52
CA HIS A 176 -7.91 -10.64 11.07
C HIS A 176 -9.29 -10.24 10.56
N ASN A 177 -10.29 -10.18 11.45
CA ASN A 177 -11.62 -9.71 11.07
C ASN A 177 -11.57 -8.24 10.61
N GLY A 178 -12.53 -7.89 9.78
CA GLY A 178 -12.72 -6.57 9.22
C GLY A 178 -13.84 -6.61 8.20
N GLY A 179 -14.07 -5.49 7.53
CA GLY A 179 -15.04 -5.45 6.45
C GLY A 179 -15.38 -4.07 5.97
N GLN A 180 -16.42 -4.02 5.14
CA GLN A 180 -17.00 -2.78 4.64
C GLN A 180 -17.76 -2.05 5.75
N GLY A 181 -17.42 -0.78 5.94
CA GLY A 181 -18.13 0.07 6.86
C GLY A 181 -17.29 1.23 7.38
N PRO A 182 -17.92 2.16 8.11
CA PRO A 182 -17.19 3.23 8.78
C PRO A 182 -16.29 2.66 9.87
N GLY A 183 -15.09 3.20 10.05
CA GLY A 183 -14.27 2.94 11.24
C GLY A 183 -14.42 4.04 12.28
N ASP A 184 -13.36 4.33 13.02
CA ASP A 184 -13.24 5.47 13.92
C ASP A 184 -13.10 6.83 13.18
N GLY A 185 -13.11 6.81 11.84
CA GLY A 185 -13.08 7.99 10.98
C GLY A 185 -11.69 8.59 10.79
N ARG A 186 -10.65 8.03 11.43
CA ARG A 186 -9.28 8.53 11.29
C ARG A 186 -8.76 8.26 9.88
N GLN A 187 -8.05 9.25 9.35
CA GLN A 187 -7.47 9.22 8.02
C GLN A 187 -5.96 9.36 8.13
N VAL A 188 -5.24 8.89 7.11
CA VAL A 188 -3.80 9.21 6.99
C VAL A 188 -3.69 10.73 6.82
N PRO A 189 -2.90 11.43 7.67
CA PRO A 189 -2.73 12.86 7.54
C PRO A 189 -2.23 13.20 6.14
N THR A 190 -2.98 14.05 5.44
CA THR A 190 -2.59 14.60 4.15
C THR A 190 -1.31 15.40 4.31
N CYS A 191 -0.46 15.39 3.30
CA CYS A 191 0.74 16.21 3.28
C CYS A 191 0.38 17.69 3.06
N THR A 192 -0.10 18.37 4.10
CA THR A 192 -0.32 19.82 4.07
C THR A 192 1.03 20.53 4.02
N GLY A 193 1.30 21.25 2.93
CA GLY A 193 2.53 22.06 2.76
C GLY A 193 3.24 21.94 1.41
N MET A 194 2.86 20.99 0.55
CA MET A 194 3.45 20.82 -0.78
C MET A 194 2.46 21.19 -1.88
N GLY A 195 2.35 22.50 -2.15
CA GLY A 195 1.87 22.95 -3.47
C GLY A 195 2.84 22.52 -4.57
N PRO A 196 2.43 22.57 -5.86
CA PRO A 196 3.34 22.29 -6.98
C PRO A 196 4.60 23.11 -6.82
N ALA A 197 5.76 22.51 -7.08
CA ALA A 197 7.06 23.16 -6.99
C ALA A 197 7.05 24.47 -7.81
N GLY A 198 6.81 25.59 -7.14
CA GLY A 198 7.10 26.91 -7.67
C GLY A 198 8.62 27.04 -7.83
N PRO A 199 9.09 27.83 -8.81
CA PRO A 199 10.52 27.90 -9.13
C PRO A 199 11.32 28.32 -7.89
N THR A 200 12.39 27.57 -7.64
CA THR A 200 13.25 27.64 -6.46
C THR A 200 13.92 29.01 -6.31
N GLY A 201 13.73 29.62 -5.14
CA GLY A 201 14.58 30.71 -4.64
C GLY A 201 15.73 30.17 -3.78
N PRO A 202 16.92 30.79 -3.78
CA PRO A 202 18.12 30.18 -3.23
C PRO A 202 18.37 30.68 -1.80
N THR A 203 17.91 29.95 -0.78
CA THR A 203 18.56 29.90 0.56
C THR A 203 17.77 28.98 1.51
N GLY A 204 18.41 27.89 1.93
CA GLY A 204 18.13 27.22 3.22
C GLY A 204 17.31 25.92 3.15
N PRO A 205 17.64 24.93 4.01
CA PRO A 205 16.96 23.64 4.02
C PRO A 205 15.57 23.81 4.63
N SER A 206 14.54 23.48 3.85
CA SER A 206 13.17 23.42 4.37
C SER A 206 13.10 22.25 5.35
N PRO A 207 12.62 22.46 6.59
CA PRO A 207 12.61 21.41 7.59
C PRO A 207 11.56 20.37 7.18
N CYS A 208 12.02 19.13 6.99
CA CYS A 208 11.14 17.97 7.02
C CYS A 208 10.31 18.05 8.30
N CYS A 209 8.99 18.05 8.17
CA CYS A 209 8.05 18.16 9.28
C CYS A 209 8.34 17.06 10.31
N SER A 210 8.59 17.47 11.56
CA SER A 210 8.48 16.61 12.74
C SER A 210 7.00 16.33 13.00
N CYS A 211 6.62 15.05 13.02
CA CYS A 211 5.40 14.57 13.67
C CYS A 211 5.54 14.73 15.19
#